data_AF-A0AAD8T7Q7-F1
#
_entry.id   AF-A0AAD8T7Q7-F1
#
_cell.length_a   1.000
_cell.length_b   1.000
_cell.length_c   1.000
_cell.angle_alpha   90.00
_cell.angle_beta   90.00
_cell.angle_gamma   90.00
#
_symmetry.space_group_name_H-M   'P 1'
#
loop_
_entity.id
_entity.type
_entity.pdbx_description
1 polymer ?
#
loop_
_entity_poly.entity_id
_entity_poly.type
_entity_poly.pdbx_seq_one_letter_code
_entity_poly.pdbx_strand_id
1 'polypeptide(L)'
;MKMEYTIEHEDPKWHSKLSFKLTFAVMAGNAPAASASGLKLNYYSKSCPRAEQIIKEQVRSHYDEHGNTAVSWLRALFHDCTVRSCDA
;
A
#
# COMPACT_ATOMS: atom_id res chain seq x y z
N MET A 1 -3.70 5.11 28.51
CA MET A 1 -4.83 4.86 27.58
C MET A 1 -5.90 5.89 27.86
N LYS A 2 -5.94 6.95 27.07
CA LYS A 2 -7.04 7.92 27.01
C LYS A 2 -7.07 8.39 25.56
N MET A 3 -7.99 7.82 24.80
CA MET A 3 -8.30 8.22 23.43
C MET A 3 -9.43 9.25 23.54
N GLU A 4 -9.08 10.48 23.88
CA GLU A 4 -9.98 11.62 23.71
C GLU A 4 -9.77 12.12 22.27
N TYR A 5 -10.69 11.71 21.40
CA TYR A 5 -10.77 12.15 20.01
C TYR A 5 -11.64 13.40 19.98
N THR A 6 -11.00 14.57 20.03
CA THR A 6 -11.67 15.86 19.88
C THR A 6 -11.77 16.17 18.39
N ILE A 7 -12.95 15.97 17.79
CA ILE A 7 -13.31 16.64 16.54
C ILE A 7 -13.89 18.01 16.93
N GLU A 8 -13.14 19.07 16.67
CA GLU A 8 -13.64 20.43 16.64
C GLU A 8 -13.33 21.02 15.25
N HIS A 9 -14.41 21.29 14.51
CA HIS A 9 -14.60 22.39 13.55
C HIS A 9 -13.67 22.52 12.31
N GLU A 10 -14.21 22.14 11.15
CA GLU A 10 -13.98 22.87 9.89
C GLU A 10 -15.34 23.02 9.18
N ASP A 11 -15.69 24.26 8.84
CA ASP A 11 -17.03 24.76 8.56
C ASP A 11 -17.68 24.30 7.23
N PRO A 12 -19.03 24.40 7.13
CA PRO A 12 -19.85 23.95 6.03
C PRO A 12 -20.05 25.07 4.99
N LYS A 13 -19.96 24.76 3.69
CA LYS A 13 -20.86 25.27 2.62
C LYS A 13 -20.34 24.91 1.22
N TRP A 14 -20.58 23.67 0.83
CA TRP A 14 -20.77 23.31 -0.58
C TRP A 14 -21.95 24.11 -1.10
N HIS A 15 -21.74 25.12 -1.96
CA HIS A 15 -22.65 25.58 -3.03
C HIS A 15 -22.13 26.91 -3.61
N SER A 16 -21.38 26.84 -4.72
CA SER A 16 -21.41 27.90 -5.74
C SER A 16 -21.11 27.28 -7.10
N LYS A 17 -22.13 27.28 -7.98
CA LYS A 17 -22.05 26.76 -9.34
C LYS A 17 -21.33 27.78 -10.22
N LEU A 18 -20.23 27.42 -10.89
CA LEU A 18 -20.02 27.81 -12.30
C LEU A 18 -18.84 27.08 -12.95
N SER A 19 -19.09 26.55 -14.15
CA SER A 19 -18.12 26.04 -15.13
C SER A 19 -17.47 24.68 -14.85
N PHE A 20 -18.29 23.63 -14.93
CA PHE A 20 -17.81 22.27 -15.19
C PHE A 20 -17.29 22.18 -16.64
N LYS A 21 -16.02 22.56 -16.87
CA LYS A 21 -15.34 22.24 -18.13
C LYS A 21 -14.97 20.75 -18.12
N LEU A 22 -15.92 19.97 -18.61
CA LEU A 22 -15.82 18.55 -18.90
C LEU A 22 -14.83 18.32 -20.05
N THR A 23 -13.52 18.32 -19.79
CA THR A 23 -12.53 17.71 -20.69
C THR A 23 -11.29 17.28 -19.92
N PHE A 24 -11.39 16.18 -19.17
CA PHE A 24 -10.21 15.40 -18.82
C PHE A 24 -10.24 14.16 -19.71
N ALA A 25 -9.56 14.24 -20.86
CA ALA A 25 -9.37 13.09 -21.72
C ALA A 25 -8.48 12.08 -20.98
N VAL A 26 -9.11 11.12 -20.30
CA VAL A 26 -8.42 9.96 -19.73
C VAL A 26 -7.97 9.12 -20.92
N MET A 27 -6.67 9.18 -21.22
CA MET A 27 -6.01 8.17 -22.03
C MET A 27 -6.13 6.84 -21.26
N ALA A 28 -7.10 6.02 -21.66
CA ALA A 28 -7.17 4.63 -21.24
C ALA A 28 -5.99 3.88 -21.87
N GLY A 29 -4.83 3.98 -21.22
CA GLY A 29 -3.69 3.14 -21.53
C GLY A 29 -4.06 1.70 -21.20
N ASN A 30 -4.06 0.82 -22.21
CA ASN A 30 -4.00 -0.61 -21.98
C ASN A 30 -2.71 -0.90 -21.21
N ALA A 31 -2.80 -1.02 -19.89
CA ALA A 31 -1.71 -1.58 -19.11
C ALA A 31 -1.59 -3.05 -19.52
N PRO A 32 -0.47 -3.52 -20.08
CA PRO A 32 -0.27 -4.94 -20.27
C PRO A 32 -0.38 -5.59 -18.90
N ALA A 33 -1.25 -6.60 -18.77
CA ALA A 33 -1.26 -7.45 -17.60
C ALA A 33 0.13 -8.12 -17.55
N ALA A 34 0.98 -7.62 -16.65
CA ALA A 34 2.28 -8.21 -16.41
C ALA A 34 2.04 -9.64 -15.93
N SER A 35 2.23 -10.61 -16.82
CA SER A 35 2.27 -12.01 -16.42
C SER A 35 3.49 -12.15 -15.50
N ALA A 36 3.23 -12.51 -14.24
CA ALA A 36 4.22 -12.88 -13.23
C ALA A 36 4.98 -14.16 -13.62
N SER A 37 5.63 -14.15 -14.78
CA SER A 37 6.32 -15.27 -15.38
C SER A 37 7.63 -15.47 -14.63
N GLY A 38 7.60 -16.27 -13.56
CA GLY A 38 8.78 -16.56 -12.74
C GLY A 38 8.52 -16.70 -11.23
N LEU A 39 7.37 -16.22 -10.75
CA LEU A 39 7.01 -16.34 -9.35
C LEU A 39 6.52 -17.77 -9.04
N LYS A 40 6.98 -18.32 -7.91
CA LYS A 40 6.58 -19.64 -7.42
C LYS A 40 6.33 -19.58 -5.93
N LEU A 41 5.26 -20.23 -5.49
CA LEU A 41 5.03 -20.45 -4.06
C LEU A 41 6.18 -21.29 -3.47
N ASN A 42 6.56 -20.99 -2.23
CA ASN A 42 7.66 -21.66 -1.54
C ASN A 42 9.00 -21.60 -2.33
N TYR A 43 9.27 -20.49 -3.01
CA TYR A 43 10.49 -20.31 -3.80
C TYR A 43 11.77 -20.66 -3.03
N TYR A 44 11.82 -20.30 -1.74
CA TYR A 44 12.97 -20.54 -0.85
C TYR A 44 12.99 -21.92 -0.19
N SER A 45 12.05 -22.83 -0.47
CA SER A 45 11.94 -24.13 0.21
C SER A 45 13.23 -24.96 0.23
N LYS A 46 14.05 -24.88 -0.82
CA LYS A 46 15.31 -25.62 -0.92
C LYS A 46 16.53 -24.87 -0.35
N SER A 47 16.60 -23.56 -0.56
CA SER A 47 17.76 -22.75 -0.17
C SER A 47 17.66 -22.21 1.25
N CYS A 48 16.47 -21.82 1.69
CA CYS A 48 16.18 -21.33 3.03
C CYS A 48 14.73 -21.71 3.44
N PRO A 49 14.50 -22.93 3.95
CA PRO A 49 13.15 -23.43 4.25
C PRO A 49 12.43 -22.63 5.34
N ARG A 50 13.18 -21.88 6.16
CA ARG A 50 12.64 -21.05 7.24
C ARG A 50 12.42 -19.59 6.84
N ALA A 51 12.65 -19.20 5.58
CA ALA A 51 12.58 -17.81 5.15
C ALA A 51 11.24 -17.15 5.51
N GLU A 52 10.12 -17.76 5.12
CA GLU A 52 8.78 -17.23 5.39
C GLU A 52 8.47 -17.16 6.89
N GLN A 53 8.94 -18.15 7.67
CA GLN A 53 8.79 -18.16 9.13
C GLN A 53 9.57 -17.00 9.78
N ILE A 54 10.84 -16.83 9.41
CA ILE A 54 11.71 -15.79 9.97
C ILE A 54 11.13 -14.42 9.66
N ILE A 55 10.71 -14.16 8.42
CA ILE A 55 10.09 -12.89 8.02
C ILE A 55 8.84 -12.63 8.88
N LYS A 56 7.98 -13.63 9.07
CA LYS A 56 6.76 -13.50 9.86
C LYS A 56 7.04 -13.18 11.34
N GLU A 57 8.04 -13.84 11.93
CA GLU A 57 8.47 -13.59 13.32
C GLU A 57 8.99 -12.16 13.49
N GLN A 58 9.84 -11.69 12.57
CA GLN A 58 10.39 -10.34 12.63
C GLN A 58 9.35 -9.25 12.41
N VAL A 59 8.47 -9.42 11.41
CA VAL A 59 7.35 -8.52 11.14
C VAL A 59 6.45 -8.40 12.37
N ARG A 60 6.14 -9.53 13.03
CA ARG A 60 5.32 -9.53 14.24
C ARG A 60 6.01 -8.84 15.41
N SER A 61 7.27 -9.14 15.67
CA SER A 61 8.04 -8.51 16.75
C SER A 61 8.06 -6.98 16.61
N HIS A 62 8.36 -6.49 15.41
CA HIS A 62 8.40 -5.05 15.13
C HIS A 62 7.03 -4.39 15.17
N TYR A 63 5.97 -5.10 14.77
CA TYR A 63 4.61 -4.61 14.92
C TYR A 63 4.21 -4.48 16.40
N ASP A 64 4.54 -5.48 17.22
CA ASP A 64 4.24 -5.46 18.66
C ASP A 64 5.00 -4.34 19.38
N GLU A 65 6.21 -4.00 18.93
CA GLU A 65 6.98 -2.85 19.43
C GLU A 65 6.46 -1.49 18.92
N HIS A 66 6.02 -1.45 17.66
CA HIS A 66 5.64 -0.23 16.96
C HIS A 66 4.33 -0.43 16.18
N GLY A 67 3.18 -0.41 16.88
CA GLY A 67 1.86 -0.78 16.31
C GLY A 67 1.39 -0.04 15.03
N ASN A 68 2.05 1.05 14.63
CA ASN A 68 1.76 1.79 13.39
C ASN A 68 2.65 1.37 12.19
N THR A 69 3.63 0.47 12.36
CA THR A 69 4.56 0.06 11.28
C THR A 69 3.88 -0.69 10.13
N ALA A 70 2.81 -1.44 10.40
CA ALA A 70 2.11 -2.20 9.36
C ALA A 70 1.60 -1.30 8.22
N VAL A 71 1.03 -0.13 8.55
CA VAL A 71 0.53 0.83 7.54
C VAL A 71 1.68 1.40 6.72
N SER A 72 2.82 1.68 7.37
CA SER A 72 4.02 2.19 6.69
C SER A 72 4.61 1.19 5.70
N TRP A 73 4.68 -0.10 6.06
CA TRP A 73 5.15 -1.14 5.14
C TRP A 73 4.21 -1.38 3.97
N LEU A 74 2.89 -1.39 4.19
CA LEU A 74 1.92 -1.51 3.11
C LEU A 74 2.06 -0.35 2.11
N ARG A 75 2.22 0.89 2.61
CA ARG A 75 2.46 2.05 1.75
C ARG A 75 3.77 1.89 0.99
N ALA A 76 4.84 1.42 1.63
CA ALA A 76 6.13 1.22 0.99
C ALA A 76 6.07 0.19 -0.15
N LEU A 77 5.46 -0.98 0.10
CA LEU A 77 5.25 -2.03 -0.92
C LEU A 77 4.44 -1.50 -2.11
N PHE A 78 3.39 -0.75 -1.84
CA PHE A 78 2.59 -0.12 -2.89
C PHE A 78 3.41 0.94 -3.67
N HIS A 79 4.19 1.76 -2.97
CA HIS A 79 5.00 2.80 -3.60
C HIS A 79 6.11 2.23 -4.48
N ASP A 80 6.69 1.10 -4.08
CA ASP A 80 7.70 0.38 -4.86
C ASP A 80 7.09 -0.12 -6.17
N CYS A 81 6.02 -0.90 -6.06
CA CYS A 81 5.36 -1.52 -7.21
C CYS A 81 4.68 -0.55 -8.19
N THR A 82 4.16 0.59 -7.71
CA THR A 82 3.34 1.50 -8.55
C THR A 82 4.13 2.37 -9.49
N VAL A 83 5.41 2.62 -9.20
CA VAL A 83 6.23 3.53 -10.00
C VAL A 83 6.84 2.83 -11.21
N ARG A 84 6.97 1.49 -11.21
CA ARG A 84 7.32 0.69 -12.42
C ARG A 84 7.35 -0.82 -12.19
N SER A 85 7.84 -1.28 -11.04
CA SER A 85 8.16 -2.68 -10.76
C SER A 85 8.27 -2.93 -9.26
N CYS A 86 8.08 -4.18 -8.83
CA CYS A 86 8.42 -4.63 -7.48
C CYS A 86 9.79 -5.34 -7.54
N ASP A 87 10.87 -4.58 -7.65
CA ASP A 87 12.23 -5.10 -7.90
C ASP A 87 13.24 -4.84 -6.77
N ALA A 88 12.80 -4.23 -5.68
CA ALA A 88 13.60 -3.99 -4.48
C ALA A 88 13.98 -5.27 -3.71
#